data_AF-A0A1I6UT73-F1
#
_entry.id   AF-A0A1I6UT73-F1
#
_cell.length_a   1.000
_cell.length_b   1.000
_cell.length_c   1.000
_cell.angle_alpha   90.00
_cell.angle_beta   90.00
_cell.angle_gamma   90.00
#
_symmetry.space_group_name_H-M   'P 1'
#
loop_
_entity.id
_entity.type
_entity.pdbx_description
1 polymer ?
#
loop_
_entity_poly.entity_id
_entity_poly.type
_entity_poly.pdbx_seq_one_letter_code
_entity_poly.pdbx_strand_id
1 'polypeptide(L)' 'MRIVTSKYLLIAKIGVLVWIGGAILGGLYYYNTIADLDNFYADPSPAPLFIYTFISGFGLIAAIFSGLLHVSSMRR' A
#
# COMPACT_ATOMS: atom_id res chain seq x y z
N MET A 1 -8.57 26.24 14.64
CA MET A 1 -8.84 25.44 13.42
C MET A 1 -7.65 24.56 12.97
N ARG A 2 -6.70 24.14 13.84
CA ARG A 2 -5.45 23.42 13.44
C ARG A 2 -5.45 21.90 13.63
N ILE A 3 -6.34 21.35 14.47
CA ILE A 3 -6.22 19.96 14.93
C ILE A 3 -6.81 18.96 13.92
N VAL A 4 -7.81 19.35 13.12
CA VAL A 4 -8.49 18.47 12.16
C VAL A 4 -7.62 18.19 10.93
N THR A 5 -6.95 19.22 10.41
CA THR A 5 -6.05 19.14 9.25
C THR A 5 -4.89 18.17 9.46
N SER A 6 -4.35 18.10 10.68
CA SER A 6 -3.24 17.21 11.05
C SER A 6 -3.59 15.72 10.92
N LYS A 7 -4.83 15.34 11.27
CA LYS A 7 -5.27 13.93 11.29
C LYS A 7 -5.33 13.32 9.89
N TYR A 8 -5.88 14.06 8.93
CA TYR A 8 -5.96 13.59 7.53
C TYR A 8 -4.57 13.47 6.90
N LEU A 9 -3.68 14.42 7.18
CA LEU A 9 -2.30 14.34 6.70
C LEU A 9 -1.54 13.15 7.30
N LEU A 10 -1.77 12.85 8.58
CA LEU A 10 -1.19 11.68 9.24
C LEU A 10 -1.67 10.38 8.60
N ILE A 11 -2.98 10.23 8.38
CA ILE A 11 -3.54 9.06 7.70
C ILE A 11 -2.98 8.92 6.29
N ALA A 12 -2.80 10.03 5.57
CA ALA A 12 -2.21 10.01 4.23
C ALA A 12 -0.78 9.45 4.24
N LYS A 13 0.05 9.90 5.18
CA LYS A 13 1.42 9.40 5.35
C LYS A 13 1.44 7.91 5.69
N ILE A 14 0.60 7.45 6.61
CA ILE A 14 0.49 6.03 6.97
C ILE A 14 0.04 5.22 5.74
N GLY A 15 -0.97 5.70 5.00
CA GLY A 15 -1.44 5.05 3.78
C GLY A 15 -0.32 4.90 2.73
N VAL A 16 0.50 5.93 2.53
CA VAL A 16 1.65 5.87 1.63
C VAL A 16 2.69 4.85 2.09
N LEU A 17 2.99 4.78 3.39
CA LEU A 17 3.92 3.78 3.93
C LEU A 17 3.39 2.35 3.74
N VAL A 18 2.11 2.12 3.97
CA VAL A 18 1.45 0.82 3.75
C VAL A 18 1.44 0.46 2.26
N TRP A 19 1.17 1.43 1.39
CA TRP A 19 1.21 1.25 -0.06
C TRP A 19 2.58 0.82 -0.55
N ILE A 20 3.62 1.60 -0.22
CA ILE A 20 5.01 1.33 -0.61
C ILE A 20 5.49 0.02 0.01
N GLY A 21 5.26 -0.19 1.31
CA GLY A 21 5.67 -1.41 2.01
C GLY A 21 5.05 -2.67 1.41
N GLY A 22 3.74 -2.65 1.15
CA GLY A 22 3.05 -3.77 0.50
C GLY A 22 3.57 -4.03 -0.92
N ALA A 23 3.83 -2.98 -1.70
CA ALA A 23 4.35 -3.12 -3.06
C ALA A 23 5.77 -3.71 -3.08
N ILE A 24 6.65 -3.27 -2.17
CA ILE A 24 8.02 -3.80 -2.03
C ILE A 24 7.98 -5.27 -1.62
N LEU A 25 7.21 -5.62 -0.58
CA LEU A 25 7.10 -7.00 -0.11
C LEU A 25 6.50 -7.93 -1.18
N GLY A 26 5.48 -7.46 -1.90
CA GLY A 26 4.90 -8.19 -3.03
C GLY A 26 5.91 -8.40 -4.17
N GLY A 27 6.68 -7.36 -4.52
CA GLY A 27 7.73 -7.45 -5.52
C GLY A 27 8.86 -8.40 -5.12
N LEU A 28 9.29 -8.37 -3.87
CA LEU A 28 10.30 -9.29 -3.33
C LEU A 28 9.80 -10.74 -3.36
N TYR A 29 8.54 -10.98 -2.98
CA TYR A 29 7.94 -12.31 -3.06
C TYR A 29 7.88 -12.81 -4.51
N TYR A 30 7.44 -11.96 -5.42
CA TYR A 30 7.41 -12.30 -6.84
C TYR A 30 8.80 -12.68 -7.35
N TYR A 31 9.82 -11.85 -7.08
CA TYR A 31 11.17 -12.09 -7.58
C TYR A 31 11.81 -13.36 -7.00
N ASN A 32 11.67 -13.58 -5.70
CA ASN A 32 12.35 -14.69 -5.01
C ASN A 32 11.61 -16.02 -5.11
N THR A 33 10.33 -16.03 -5.48
CA THR A 33 9.50 -17.24 -5.40
C THR A 33 8.84 -17.57 -6.74
N ILE A 34 8.29 -16.59 -7.45
CA ILE A 34 7.54 -16.84 -8.68
C ILE A 34 8.44 -16.71 -9.92
N ALA A 35 9.27 -15.67 -9.97
CA ALA A 35 10.16 -15.39 -11.10
C ALA A 35 11.47 -16.20 -11.04
N ASP A 36 11.72 -16.88 -9.92
CA ASP A 36 12.89 -17.74 -9.75
C ASP A 36 12.71 -19.02 -10.57
N LEU A 37 13.60 -19.24 -11.54
CA LEU A 37 13.60 -20.40 -12.43
C LEU A 37 13.80 -21.72 -11.67
N ASP A 38 14.49 -21.68 -10.53
CA ASP A 38 14.69 -22.86 -9.69
C ASP A 38 13.38 -23.30 -9.01
N ASN A 39 12.42 -22.38 -8.86
CA ASN A 39 11.08 -22.64 -8.32
C ASN A 39 10.01 -22.86 -9.39
N PHE A 40 10.37 -22.90 -10.68
CA PHE A 40 9.41 -23.05 -11.78
C PHE A 40 8.54 -24.31 -11.67
N TYR A 41 9.07 -25.40 -11.10
CA TYR A 41 8.34 -26.65 -10.87
C TYR A 41 7.67 -26.75 -9.50
N ALA A 42 7.89 -25.78 -8.61
CA ALA A 42 7.38 -25.80 -7.24
C ALA A 42 5.95 -25.27 -7.10
N ASP A 43 5.36 -24.75 -8.19
CA ASP A 43 4.01 -24.13 -8.26
C ASP A 43 3.70 -23.30 -7.01
N PRO A 44 4.48 -22.23 -6.76
CA PRO A 44 4.36 -21.47 -5.53
C PRO A 44 2.99 -20.82 -5.42
N SER A 45 2.41 -20.91 -4.21
CA SER A 45 1.08 -20.35 -3.95
C SER A 45 1.02 -18.85 -4.27
N PRO A 46 0.04 -18.37 -5.09
CA PRO A 46 -0.10 -16.95 -5.38
C PRO A 46 -0.68 -16.14 -4.20
N ALA A 47 -1.11 -16.80 -3.12
CA ALA A 47 -1.81 -16.16 -2.01
C ALA A 47 -1.00 -15.04 -1.32
N PRO A 48 0.31 -15.18 -1.04
CA PRO A 48 1.09 -14.10 -0.43
C PRO A 48 1.16 -12.86 -1.34
N LEU A 49 1.36 -13.05 -2.64
CA LEU A 49 1.38 -11.94 -3.61
C LEU A 49 0.05 -11.18 -3.64
N PHE A 50 -1.07 -11.91 -3.61
CA PHE A 50 -2.40 -11.31 -3.52
C PHE A 50 -2.56 -10.49 -2.24
N ILE A 51 -2.15 -11.03 -1.08
CA ILE A 51 -2.24 -10.32 0.22
C ILE A 51 -1.42 -9.03 0.19
N TYR A 52 -0.17 -9.08 -0.29
CA TYR A 52 0.69 -7.90 -0.37
C TYR A 52 0.12 -6.84 -1.31
N THR A 53 -0.40 -7.26 -2.47
CA THR A 53 -1.03 -6.37 -3.44
C THR A 53 -2.31 -5.75 -2.87
N PHE A 54 -3.12 -6.53 -2.15
CA PHE A 54 -4.34 -6.08 -1.51
C PHE A 54 -4.05 -5.04 -0.42
N ILE A 55 -3.11 -5.32 0.50
CA ILE A 55 -2.68 -4.38 1.53
C ILE A 55 -2.14 -3.09 0.91
N SER A 56 -1.32 -3.21 -0.14
CA SER A 56 -0.78 -2.07 -0.88
C SER A 56 -1.90 -1.21 -1.48
N GLY A 57 -2.89 -1.84 -2.13
CA GLY A 57 -4.05 -1.16 -2.70
C GLY A 57 -4.89 -0.41 -1.64
N PHE A 58 -5.13 -1.03 -0.47
CA PHE A 58 -5.80 -0.35 0.64
C PHE A 58 -5.01 0.85 1.17
N GLY A 59 -3.68 0.72 1.27
CA GLY A 59 -2.80 1.83 1.63
C GLY A 59 -2.93 3.01 0.66
N LEU A 60 -2.94 2.73 -0.65
CA LEU A 60 -3.10 3.74 -1.70
C LEU A 60 -4.46 4.44 -1.62
N ILE A 61 -5.54 3.66 -1.50
CA ILE A 61 -6.91 4.19 -1.36
C ILE A 61 -6.99 5.10 -0.14
N ALA A 62 -6.49 4.63 1.02
CA ALA A 62 -6.48 5.43 2.25
C ALA A 62 -5.68 6.73 2.08
N ALA A 63 -4.53 6.68 1.41
CA ALA A 63 -3.70 7.84 1.13
C ALA A 63 -4.41 8.88 0.24
N ILE A 64 -5.04 8.42 -0.84
CA ILE A 64 -5.77 9.30 -1.77
C ILE A 64 -6.96 9.95 -1.07
N PHE A 65 -7.82 9.16 -0.42
CA PHE A 65 -9.02 9.68 0.25
C PHE A 65 -8.67 10.66 1.37
N SER A 66 -7.68 10.34 2.20
CA SER A 66 -7.25 11.24 3.28
C SER A 66 -6.56 12.50 2.74
N GLY A 67 -5.79 12.41 1.65
CA GLY A 67 -5.25 13.56 0.93
C GLY A 67 -6.34 14.49 0.40
N LEU A 68 -7.38 13.94 -0.24
CA LEU A 68 -8.52 14.71 -0.74
C LEU A 68 -9.29 15.39 0.40
N LEU A 69 -9.51 14.70 1.52
CA LEU A 69 -10.16 15.27 2.70
C LEU A 69 -9.31 16.39 3.32
N HIS A 70 -7.99 16.21 3.37
CA HIS A 70 -7.06 17.24 3.84
C HIS A 70 -7.16 18.51 2.98
N VAL A 71 -7.08 18.38 1.65
CA VAL A 71 -7.20 19.52 0.72
C VAL A 71 -8.56 20.18 0.83
N SER A 72 -9.65 19.41 0.90
CA SER A 72 -11.00 19.93 1.06
C SER A 72 -11.18 20.70 2.37
N SER A 73 -10.52 20.26 3.46
CA SER A 73 -10.56 20.93 4.76
C SER A 73 -9.80 22.26 4.80
N MET A 74 -8.88 22.50 3.86
CA MET A 74 -8.16 23.78 3.77
C MET A 74 -8.87 24.82 2.90
N ARG A 75 -9.84 24.39 2.08
CA ARG A 75 -10.63 25.28 1.21
C ARG A 75 -11.87 25.87 1.90
N ARG A 76 -12.27 25.32 3.05
CA ARG A 76 -13.35 25.84 3.91
C ARG A 76 -12.74 26.60 5.08
#